data_AF-A0A6A5GFF0-F1
#
_entry.id   AF-A0A6A5GFF0-F1
#
_cell.length_a   1.000
_cell.length_b   1.000
_cell.length_c   1.000
_cell.angle_alpha   90.00
_cell.angle_beta   90.00
_cell.angle_gamma   90.00
#
_symmetry.space_group_name_H-M   'P 1'
#
loop_
_entity.id
_entity.type
_entity.pdbx_description
1 polymer ?
#
loop_
_entity_poly.entity_id
_entity_poly.type
_entity_poly.pdbx_seq_one_letter_code
_entity_poly.pdbx_strand_id
1 'polypeptide(L)'
;MGGRFMSMGDPLAENITNIDFDPLLAVARDQLQEYLKHVSKKIIFLHAFPRPVIEEVEKLAQHFREKMTPEEIDASLNLFVFYQLFRFQKLIVESFENGYNIAKQRYDILLKECGAKCDYIDYTKIFHNPKTNTVRYFNDIGLSYFTSGLHLTPIALEIARPDIKELCTQL
;
A
#
# COMPACT_ATOMS: atom_id res chain seq x y z
N MET A 1 0.82 26.91 10.81
CA MET A 1 1.31 25.82 11.66
C MET A 1 1.20 24.53 10.85
N GLY A 2 2.28 24.10 10.20
CA GLY A 2 2.29 22.87 9.42
C GLY A 2 2.54 21.69 10.34
N GLY A 3 1.55 20.83 10.55
CA GLY A 3 1.80 19.53 11.18
C GLY A 3 2.78 18.76 10.30
N ARG A 4 3.85 18.21 10.90
CA ARG A 4 4.68 17.22 10.20
C ARG A 4 3.80 16.01 9.93
N PHE A 5 3.45 15.77 8.67
CA PHE A 5 2.87 14.50 8.26
C PHE A 5 3.96 13.44 8.45
N MET A 6 3.71 12.50 9.36
CA MET A 6 4.60 11.35 9.55
C MET A 6 4.04 10.20 8.72
N SER A 7 4.86 9.64 7.83
CA SER A 7 4.46 8.52 7.00
C SER A 7 4.95 7.22 7.62
N MET A 8 4.06 6.22 7.74
CA MET A 8 4.45 4.87 8.17
C MET A 8 5.48 4.24 7.22
N GLY A 9 5.69 4.78 6.02
CA GLY A 9 6.74 4.37 5.10
C GLY A 9 8.05 5.15 5.21
N ASP A 10 8.19 6.09 6.15
CA ASP A 10 9.44 6.84 6.33
C ASP A 10 10.57 5.90 6.74
N PRO A 11 11.78 6.03 6.18
CA PRO A 11 12.89 5.14 6.51
C PRO A 11 13.24 5.21 8.00
N LEU A 12 13.86 4.16 8.53
CA LEU A 12 14.47 4.22 9.85
C LEU A 12 15.58 5.30 9.85
N ALA A 13 15.74 5.97 10.99
CA ALA A 13 16.86 6.89 11.16
C ALA A 13 18.20 6.13 10.99
N GLU A 14 19.22 6.79 10.46
CA GLU A 14 20.51 6.15 10.09
C GLU A 14 21.17 5.35 11.22
N ASN A 15 20.95 5.76 12.48
CA ASN A 15 21.49 5.13 13.67
C ASN A 15 20.60 4.03 14.28
N ILE A 16 19.43 3.74 13.69
CA ILE A 16 18.46 2.77 14.19
C ILE A 16 18.37 1.60 13.21
N THR A 17 18.83 0.44 13.66
CA THR A 17 18.72 -0.82 12.91
C THR A 17 17.66 -1.77 13.49
N ASN A 18 17.31 -1.59 14.77
CA ASN A 18 16.24 -2.34 15.42
C ASN A 18 14.96 -1.50 15.45
N ILE A 19 13.89 -2.05 14.87
CA ILE A 19 12.57 -1.43 14.80
C ILE A 19 11.94 -1.16 16.17
N ASP A 20 12.35 -1.87 17.22
CA ASP A 20 11.83 -1.62 18.58
C ASP A 20 12.17 -0.21 19.08
N PHE A 21 13.25 0.39 18.58
CA PHE A 21 13.67 1.75 18.91
C PHE A 21 13.18 2.79 17.92
N ASP A 22 12.32 2.41 16.97
CA ASP A 22 11.78 3.32 15.97
C ASP A 22 10.86 4.37 16.62
N PRO A 23 11.24 5.67 16.58
CA PRO A 23 10.44 6.72 17.20
C PRO A 23 9.08 6.89 16.53
N LEU A 24 8.95 6.57 15.23
CA LEU A 24 7.67 6.64 14.56
C LEU A 24 6.71 5.56 15.06
N LEU A 25 7.21 4.33 15.20
CA LEU A 25 6.44 3.23 15.76
C LEU A 25 6.05 3.50 17.22
N ALA A 26 6.94 4.11 18.02
CA ALA A 26 6.61 4.54 19.37
C ALA A 26 5.43 5.52 19.42
N VAL A 27 5.43 6.54 18.56
CA VAL A 27 4.31 7.48 18.45
C VAL A 27 3.03 6.78 18.00
N ALA A 28 3.11 5.88 17.01
CA ALA A 28 1.95 5.13 16.54
C ALA A 28 1.37 4.20 17.64
N ARG A 29 2.23 3.60 18.47
CA ARG A 29 1.83 2.82 19.65
C ARG A 29 1.07 3.69 20.65
N ASP A 30 1.60 4.86 21.00
CA ASP A 30 0.95 5.78 21.93
C ASP A 30 -0.43 6.22 21.43
N GLN A 31 -0.53 6.53 20.13
CA GLN A 31 -1.82 6.86 19.49
C GLN A 31 -2.80 5.70 19.54
N LEU A 32 -2.35 4.48 19.21
CA LEU A 32 -3.18 3.28 19.27
C LEU A 32 -3.69 3.04 20.69
N GLN A 33 -2.83 3.16 21.72
CA GLN A 33 -3.22 3.01 23.11
C GLN A 33 -4.29 4.04 23.52
N GLU A 34 -4.21 5.28 23.04
CA GLU A 34 -5.24 6.28 23.30
C GLU A 34 -6.58 5.91 22.65
N TYR A 35 -6.58 5.48 21.38
CA TYR A 35 -7.82 5.03 20.72
C TYR A 35 -8.44 3.82 21.41
N LEU A 36 -7.61 2.88 21.89
CA LEU A 36 -8.06 1.67 22.57
C LEU A 36 -8.78 1.92 23.90
N LYS A 37 -8.57 3.09 24.52
CA LYS A 37 -9.31 3.49 25.74
C LYS A 37 -10.77 3.81 25.47
N HIS A 38 -11.09 4.27 24.27
CA HIS A 38 -12.41 4.83 23.93
C HIS A 38 -13.18 3.99 22.90
N VAL A 39 -12.52 3.07 22.20
CA VAL A 39 -13.17 2.21 21.20
C VAL A 39 -14.09 1.19 21.88
N SER A 40 -15.37 1.18 21.46
CA SER A 40 -16.39 0.26 21.98
C SER A 40 -16.42 -1.09 21.25
N LYS A 41 -15.96 -1.11 19.99
CA LYS A 41 -15.86 -2.30 19.13
C LYS A 41 -14.38 -2.57 18.82
N LYS A 42 -14.00 -2.49 17.54
CA LYS A 42 -12.62 -2.67 17.08
C LYS A 42 -12.09 -1.43 16.37
N ILE A 43 -10.77 -1.28 16.36
CA ILE A 43 -10.08 -0.34 15.49
C ILE A 43 -9.75 -1.08 14.19
N ILE A 44 -10.11 -0.47 13.06
CA ILE A 44 -9.81 -1.03 11.74
C ILE A 44 -8.62 -0.31 11.14
N PHE A 45 -7.56 -1.06 10.84
CA PHE A 45 -6.43 -0.57 10.09
C PHE A 45 -6.64 -0.77 8.59
N LEU A 46 -6.26 0.24 7.80
CA LEU A 46 -5.91 0.00 6.40
C LEU A 46 -4.43 -0.40 6.41
N HIS A 47 -4.15 -1.65 6.02
CA HIS A 47 -2.77 -2.14 6.00
C HIS A 47 -1.94 -1.41 4.93
N ALA A 48 -0.62 -1.49 5.04
CA ALA A 48 0.28 -0.95 4.03
C ALA A 48 -0.08 -1.48 2.65
N PHE A 49 -0.11 -0.57 1.69
CA PHE A 49 -0.26 -0.88 0.27
C PHE A 49 0.97 -0.31 -0.46
N PRO A 50 1.56 -1.03 -1.43
CA PRO A 50 2.65 -0.48 -2.23
C PRO A 50 2.24 0.86 -2.84
N ARG A 51 3.20 1.74 -3.12
CA ARG A 51 2.90 2.96 -3.87
C ARG A 51 2.98 2.69 -5.36
N PRO A 52 2.13 3.32 -6.19
CA PRO A 52 2.33 3.31 -7.61
C PRO A 52 3.37 4.35 -8.03
N VAL A 53 4.02 4.13 -9.17
CA VAL A 53 4.70 5.17 -9.94
C VAL A 53 3.61 6.04 -10.57
N ILE A 54 3.35 7.21 -9.98
CA ILE A 54 2.23 8.09 -10.35
C ILE A 54 2.26 8.44 -11.84
N GLU A 55 3.45 8.73 -12.38
CA GLU A 55 3.64 9.08 -13.78
C GLU A 55 3.17 7.97 -14.73
N GLU A 56 3.29 6.71 -14.32
CA GLU A 56 2.89 5.56 -15.13
C GLU A 56 1.39 5.25 -15.00
N VAL A 57 0.79 5.54 -13.84
CA VAL A 57 -0.67 5.52 -13.67
C VAL A 57 -1.33 6.60 -14.54
N GLU A 58 -0.75 7.80 -14.61
CA GLU A 58 -1.26 8.88 -15.46
C GLU A 58 -1.17 8.56 -16.95
N LYS A 59 -0.20 7.73 -17.37
CA LYS A 59 -0.03 7.27 -18.74
C LYS A 59 -0.86 6.04 -19.12
N LEU A 60 -1.69 5.48 -18.23
CA LEU A 60 -2.52 4.31 -18.53
C LEU A 60 -3.29 4.45 -19.85
N ALA A 61 -3.97 5.58 -20.07
CA ALA A 61 -4.70 5.82 -21.30
C ALA A 61 -3.80 5.83 -22.56
N GLN A 62 -2.53 6.22 -22.44
CA GLN A 62 -1.55 6.11 -23.51
C GLN A 62 -1.15 4.65 -23.74
N HIS A 63 -0.77 3.92 -22.69
CA HIS A 63 -0.36 2.51 -22.78
C HIS A 63 -1.42 1.62 -23.45
N PHE A 64 -2.70 1.84 -23.11
CA PHE A 64 -3.82 1.14 -23.75
C PHE A 64 -4.04 1.56 -25.21
N ARG A 65 -3.81 2.84 -25.57
CA ARG A 65 -3.83 3.28 -26.99
C ARG A 65 -2.72 2.65 -27.82
N GLU A 66 -1.57 2.40 -27.19
CA GLU A 66 -0.42 1.69 -27.78
C GLU A 66 -0.63 0.17 -27.83
N LYS A 67 -1.81 -0.32 -27.41
CA LYS A 67 -2.22 -1.73 -27.41
C LYS A 67 -1.35 -2.63 -26.51
N MET A 68 -0.71 -2.05 -25.49
CA MET A 68 -0.06 -2.85 -24.45
C MET A 68 -1.11 -3.67 -23.70
N THR A 69 -0.76 -4.91 -23.40
CA THR A 69 -1.54 -5.79 -22.53
C THR A 69 -1.42 -5.33 -21.07
N PRO A 70 -2.44 -5.58 -20.22
CA PRO A 70 -2.34 -5.30 -18.79
C PRO A 70 -1.10 -5.92 -18.12
N GLU A 71 -0.67 -7.10 -18.55
CA GLU A 71 0.54 -7.74 -18.06
C GLU A 71 1.83 -7.01 -18.48
N GLU A 72 1.91 -6.51 -19.71
CA GLU A 72 3.04 -5.68 -20.17
C GLU A 72 3.10 -4.36 -19.40
N ILE A 73 1.94 -3.76 -19.11
CA ILE A 73 1.85 -2.54 -18.31
C ILE A 73 2.26 -2.82 -16.86
N ASP A 74 1.81 -3.93 -16.26
CA ASP A 74 2.22 -4.32 -14.90
C ASP A 74 3.75 -4.61 -14.81
N ALA A 75 4.35 -5.15 -15.87
CA ALA A 75 5.71 -5.70 -15.85
C ALA A 75 6.79 -4.83 -16.52
N SER A 76 6.40 -3.76 -17.23
CA SER A 76 7.30 -3.03 -18.13
C SER A 76 8.53 -2.48 -17.39
N LEU A 77 9.69 -2.91 -17.89
CA LEU A 77 11.02 -2.70 -17.33
C LEU A 77 11.48 -1.25 -17.58
N ASN A 78 11.98 -0.58 -16.55
CA ASN A 78 12.85 0.59 -16.73
C ASN A 78 14.13 0.14 -17.46
N LEU A 79 14.16 0.28 -18.77
CA LEU A 79 15.33 0.07 -19.62
C LEU A 79 16.29 1.27 -19.46
N PHE A 80 16.82 1.45 -18.26
CA PHE A 80 17.93 2.36 -17.96
C PHE A 80 18.84 1.70 -16.92
N VAL A 81 19.42 0.56 -17.28
CA VAL A 81 20.57 -0.02 -16.57
C VAL A 81 21.75 0.01 -17.53
N PHE A 82 22.50 1.11 -17.53
CA PHE A 82 23.78 1.16 -18.25
C PHE A 82 24.89 0.38 -17.53
N TYR A 83 24.68 -0.11 -16.30
CA TYR A 83 25.64 -0.99 -15.62
C TYR A 83 24.95 -2.03 -14.75
N GLN A 84 24.92 -3.27 -15.25
CA GLN A 84 24.84 -4.54 -14.52
C GLN A 84 24.04 -4.57 -13.19
N LEU A 85 22.74 -4.86 -13.27
CA LEU A 85 22.00 -5.85 -12.46
C LEU A 85 20.53 -5.80 -12.91
N PHE A 86 20.02 -6.87 -13.54
CA PHE A 86 18.62 -6.95 -13.98
C PHE A 86 17.67 -7.00 -12.78
N ARG A 87 17.13 -5.84 -12.36
CA ARG A 87 15.89 -5.81 -11.57
C ARG A 87 14.71 -5.80 -12.54
N PHE A 88 13.82 -6.78 -12.40
CA PHE A 88 12.47 -6.67 -12.95
C PHE A 88 11.71 -5.61 -12.15
N GLN A 89 11.84 -4.33 -12.55
CA GLN A 89 11.01 -3.28 -11.98
C GLN A 89 9.67 -3.27 -12.70
N LYS A 90 8.59 -3.38 -11.93
CA LYS A 90 7.21 -3.30 -12.42
C LYS A 90 6.91 -1.84 -12.69
N LEU A 91 6.51 -1.49 -13.91
CA LEU A 91 6.32 -0.11 -14.39
C LEU A 91 5.50 0.74 -13.43
N ILE A 92 4.43 0.16 -12.89
CA ILE A 92 3.43 0.90 -12.12
C ILE A 92 3.67 0.84 -10.62
N VAL A 93 4.54 -0.03 -10.10
CA VAL A 93 4.71 -0.19 -8.64
C VAL A 93 6.07 0.34 -8.23
N GLU A 94 6.12 1.30 -7.31
CA GLU A 94 7.38 1.74 -6.71
C GLU A 94 8.11 0.57 -6.05
N SER A 95 9.44 0.69 -5.94
CA SER A 95 10.24 -0.31 -5.22
C SER A 95 9.67 -0.54 -3.83
N PHE A 96 9.50 -1.80 -3.43
CA PHE A 96 9.02 -2.14 -2.08
C PHE A 96 9.96 -1.63 -0.98
N GLU A 97 11.23 -1.43 -1.31
CA GLU A 97 12.23 -0.79 -0.45
C GLU A 97 11.96 0.72 -0.24
N ASN A 98 11.14 1.35 -1.07
CA ASN A 98 10.74 2.76 -0.94
C ASN A 98 9.58 2.91 0.06
N GLY A 99 9.79 2.40 1.27
CA GLY A 99 8.89 2.62 2.40
C GLY A 99 7.78 1.58 2.58
N TYR A 100 7.42 0.80 1.56
CA TYR A 100 6.35 -0.21 1.71
C TYR A 100 6.73 -1.29 2.72
N ASN A 101 7.94 -1.86 2.63
CA ASN A 101 8.38 -2.92 3.54
C ASN A 101 8.38 -2.47 5.01
N ILE A 102 8.90 -1.27 5.29
CA ILE A 102 8.94 -0.73 6.65
C ILE A 102 7.53 -0.36 7.16
N ALA A 103 6.67 0.19 6.30
CA ALA A 103 5.27 0.44 6.65
C ALA A 103 4.54 -0.86 7.00
N LYS A 104 4.69 -1.88 6.15
CA LYS A 104 4.12 -3.20 6.37
C LYS A 104 4.54 -3.77 7.73
N GLN A 105 5.84 -3.72 8.02
CA GLN A 105 6.39 -4.19 9.29
C GLN A 105 5.81 -3.45 10.50
N ARG A 106 5.69 -2.12 10.43
CA ARG A 106 5.10 -1.31 11.50
C ARG A 106 3.62 -1.64 11.73
N TYR A 107 2.83 -1.76 10.67
CA TYR A 107 1.41 -2.16 10.79
C TYR A 107 1.27 -3.58 11.36
N ASP A 108 2.11 -4.53 10.94
CA ASP A 108 2.10 -5.90 11.49
C ASP A 108 2.37 -5.91 13.00
N ILE A 109 3.32 -5.08 13.48
CA ILE A 109 3.60 -4.94 14.91
C ILE A 109 2.40 -4.36 15.65
N LEU A 110 1.81 -3.26 15.17
CA LEU A 110 0.65 -2.63 15.79
C LEU A 110 -0.56 -3.57 15.87
N LEU A 111 -0.83 -4.32 14.80
CA LEU A 111 -1.92 -5.31 14.76
C LEU A 111 -1.68 -6.43 15.76
N LYS A 112 -0.44 -6.95 15.83
CA LYS A 112 -0.06 -7.97 16.80
C LYS A 112 -0.23 -7.50 18.24
N GLU A 113 0.19 -6.28 18.54
CA GLU A 113 0.08 -5.69 19.88
C GLU A 113 -1.37 -5.36 20.27
N CYS A 114 -2.21 -4.96 19.30
CA CYS A 114 -3.62 -4.71 19.54
C CYS A 114 -4.44 -5.99 19.78
N GLY A 115 -4.03 -7.10 19.17
CA GLY A 115 -4.72 -8.38 19.28
C GLY A 115 -6.18 -8.31 18.83
N ALA A 116 -7.08 -8.96 19.57
CA ALA A 116 -8.49 -9.10 19.19
C ALA A 116 -9.30 -7.79 19.16
N LYS A 117 -8.74 -6.67 19.64
CA LYS A 117 -9.37 -5.34 19.56
C LYS A 117 -9.15 -4.63 18.23
N CYS A 118 -8.33 -5.20 17.35
CA CYS A 118 -8.12 -4.66 16.01
C CYS A 118 -8.39 -5.69 14.94
N ASP A 119 -8.78 -5.18 13.78
CA ASP A 119 -8.79 -5.90 12.52
C ASP A 119 -8.22 -4.98 11.44
N TYR A 120 -8.07 -5.52 10.23
CA TYR A 120 -7.49 -4.77 9.13
C TYR A 120 -8.13 -5.14 7.79
N ILE A 121 -8.02 -4.20 6.85
CA ILE A 121 -8.27 -4.43 5.44
C ILE A 121 -6.92 -4.46 4.73
N ASP A 122 -6.68 -5.51 3.95
CA ASP A 122 -5.45 -5.69 3.18
C ASP A 122 -5.75 -5.60 1.69
N TYR A 123 -5.61 -4.38 1.16
CA TYR A 123 -5.79 -4.12 -0.25
C TYR A 123 -4.80 -4.88 -1.13
N THR A 124 -3.66 -5.34 -0.61
CA THR A 124 -2.71 -6.13 -1.41
C THR A 124 -3.28 -7.47 -1.82
N LYS A 125 -4.18 -8.04 -1.02
CA LYS A 125 -4.91 -9.27 -1.35
C LYS A 125 -6.04 -8.99 -2.34
N ILE A 126 -6.77 -7.90 -2.15
CA ILE A 126 -7.91 -7.52 -2.99
C ILE A 126 -7.48 -7.21 -4.42
N PHE A 127 -6.38 -6.46 -4.58
CA PHE A 127 -5.88 -6.04 -5.89
C PHE A 127 -4.71 -6.90 -6.40
N HIS A 128 -4.51 -8.10 -5.84
CA HIS A 128 -3.46 -9.01 -6.29
C HIS A 128 -3.70 -9.49 -7.72
N ASN A 129 -2.67 -9.41 -8.54
CA ASN A 129 -2.58 -10.07 -9.82
C ASN A 129 -1.67 -11.30 -9.70
N PRO A 130 -2.21 -12.52 -9.80
CA PRO A 130 -1.42 -13.74 -9.66
C PRO A 130 -0.46 -13.97 -10.84
N LYS A 131 -0.74 -13.41 -12.03
CA LYS A 131 0.10 -13.62 -13.22
C LYS A 131 1.44 -12.88 -13.10
N THR A 132 1.41 -11.65 -12.59
CA THR A 132 2.60 -10.80 -12.43
C THR A 132 3.11 -10.79 -10.98
N ASN A 133 2.44 -11.56 -10.11
CA ASN A 133 2.68 -11.64 -8.68
C ASN A 133 2.84 -10.25 -8.05
N THR A 134 1.90 -9.34 -8.35
CA THR A 134 1.95 -7.92 -7.96
C THR A 134 0.58 -7.40 -7.57
N VAL A 135 0.50 -6.16 -7.08
CA VAL A 135 -0.78 -5.44 -6.99
C VAL A 135 -1.05 -4.70 -8.29
N ARG A 136 -2.30 -4.72 -8.76
CA ARG A 136 -2.73 -4.02 -9.97
C ARG A 136 -3.49 -2.75 -9.62
N TYR A 137 -3.24 -1.68 -10.38
CA TYR A 137 -3.83 -0.34 -10.14
C TYR A 137 -4.93 0.04 -11.12
N PHE A 138 -5.31 -0.84 -12.04
CA PHE A 138 -6.25 -0.54 -13.11
C PHE A 138 -6.99 -1.80 -13.56
N ASN A 139 -8.13 -1.66 -14.23
CA ASN A 139 -8.85 -2.80 -14.81
C ASN A 139 -8.41 -3.11 -16.23
N ASP A 140 -8.99 -4.17 -16.82
CA ASP A 140 -8.63 -4.65 -18.17
C ASP A 140 -8.96 -3.68 -19.31
N ILE A 141 -9.60 -2.54 -19.03
CA ILE A 141 -9.87 -1.46 -20.00
C ILE A 141 -9.14 -0.15 -19.65
N GLY A 142 -8.25 -0.17 -18.66
CA GLY A 142 -7.39 0.96 -18.30
C GLY A 142 -7.99 1.99 -17.34
N LEU A 143 -9.11 1.68 -16.69
CA LEU A 143 -9.64 2.54 -15.62
C LEU A 143 -8.87 2.31 -14.33
N SER A 144 -8.31 3.39 -13.77
CA SER A 144 -7.54 3.32 -12.53
C SER A 144 -8.41 3.00 -11.32
N TYR A 145 -7.87 2.18 -10.42
CA TYR A 145 -8.39 1.89 -9.09
C TYR A 145 -8.03 2.95 -8.07
N PHE A 146 -7.02 3.78 -8.35
CA PHE A 146 -6.57 4.83 -7.46
C PHE A 146 -6.54 6.18 -8.16
N THR A 147 -6.90 7.23 -7.42
CA THR A 147 -6.71 8.62 -7.84
C THR A 147 -5.22 8.99 -7.79
N SER A 148 -4.83 10.09 -8.43
CA SER A 148 -3.45 10.62 -8.31
C SER A 148 -3.08 11.00 -6.87
N GLY A 149 -4.08 11.26 -6.02
CA GLY A 149 -3.91 11.44 -4.58
C GLY A 149 -3.86 10.14 -3.77
N LEU A 150 -3.72 8.96 -4.40
CA LEU A 150 -3.64 7.64 -3.78
C LEU A 150 -4.89 7.18 -2.99
N HIS A 151 -6.05 7.78 -3.27
CA HIS A 151 -7.33 7.31 -2.74
C HIS A 151 -7.98 6.31 -3.70
N LEU A 152 -8.73 5.34 -3.19
CA LEU A 152 -9.54 4.45 -4.01
C LEU A 152 -10.57 5.22 -4.86
N THR A 153 -10.72 4.83 -6.12
CA THR A 153 -11.81 5.30 -6.98
C THR A 153 -13.12 4.58 -6.62
N PRO A 154 -14.29 5.08 -7.06
CA PRO A 154 -15.55 4.39 -6.84
C PRO A 154 -15.53 2.93 -7.33
N ILE A 155 -14.91 2.65 -8.48
CA ILE A 155 -14.80 1.28 -9.01
C ILE A 155 -13.98 0.39 -8.06
N ALA A 156 -12.89 0.91 -7.50
CA ALA A 156 -12.05 0.14 -6.58
C ALA A 156 -12.73 -0.08 -5.22
N LEU A 157 -13.50 0.90 -4.73
CA LEU A 157 -14.35 0.72 -3.56
C LEU A 157 -15.40 -0.36 -3.80
N GLU A 158 -15.96 -0.42 -5.00
CA GLU A 158 -16.90 -1.47 -5.36
C GLU A 158 -16.24 -2.86 -5.36
N ILE A 159 -14.99 -2.97 -5.80
CA ILE A 159 -14.19 -4.20 -5.74
C ILE A 159 -13.88 -4.59 -4.29
N ALA A 160 -13.52 -3.64 -3.43
CA ALA A 160 -13.18 -3.89 -2.03
C ALA A 160 -14.41 -4.10 -1.12
N ARG A 161 -15.61 -3.77 -1.61
CA ARG A 161 -16.85 -3.81 -0.82
C ARG A 161 -17.15 -5.17 -0.17
N PRO A 162 -16.92 -6.33 -0.81
CA PRO A 162 -17.15 -7.64 -0.18
C PRO A 162 -16.31 -7.83 1.08
N ASP A 163 -15.00 -7.53 1.03
CA ASP A 163 -14.08 -7.63 2.16
C ASP A 163 -14.45 -6.65 3.28
N ILE A 164 -14.81 -5.41 2.92
CA ILE A 164 -15.30 -4.41 3.89
C ILE A 164 -16.59 -4.90 4.55
N LYS A 165 -17.51 -5.48 3.78
CA LYS A 165 -18.77 -6.02 4.29
C LYS A 165 -18.51 -7.18 5.24
N GLU A 166 -17.64 -8.12 4.87
CA GLU A 166 -17.24 -9.24 5.72
C GLU A 166 -16.67 -8.74 7.05
N LEU A 167 -15.75 -7.79 6.99
CA LEU A 167 -15.20 -7.15 8.18
C LEU A 167 -16.30 -6.54 9.06
N CYS A 168 -17.24 -5.80 8.48
CA CYS A 168 -18.35 -5.21 9.23
C CYS A 168 -19.25 -6.24 9.93
N THR A 169 -19.34 -7.48 9.43
CA THR A 169 -20.09 -8.54 10.13
C THR A 169 -19.40 -9.05 11.39
N GLN A 170 -18.11 -8.76 11.55
CA GLN A 170 -17.27 -9.18 12.68
C GLN A 170 -17.08 -8.07 13.73
N LEU A 171 -17.74 -6.91 13.56
CA LEU A 171 -17.67 -5.74 14.44
C LEU A 171 -18.79 -5.68 15.46
#